data_AF-A0A533Y4G9-F1
#
_entry.id   AF-A0A533Y4G9-F1
#
_cell.length_a   1.000
_cell.length_b   1.000
_cell.length_c   1.000
_cell.angle_alpha   90.00
_cell.angle_beta   90.00
_cell.angle_gamma   90.00
#
_symmetry.space_group_name_H-M   'P 1'
#
loop_
_entity.id
_entity.type
_entity.pdbx_description
1 polymer ?
#
loop_
_entity_poly.entity_id
_entity_poly.type
_entity_poly.pdbx_seq_one_letter_code
_entity_poly.pdbx_strand_id
1 'polypeptide(L)'
;MTQKFEFIGTVQFWPNGARGNPVALYMEKLESGECRISARLPEWRHVVGVGATVNKAAGNYELNLKAAVSADGAYEGPYWNSGIKAEKPAPPKPAAATPQAGGGEGGSTPASA
;
A
#
# COMPACT_ATOMS: atom_id res chain seq x y z
N MET A 1 11.30 -21.21 -12.18
CA MET A 1 11.71 -20.66 -10.87
C MET A 1 10.55 -20.83 -9.91
N THR A 2 10.74 -21.54 -8.80
CA THR A 2 9.69 -21.75 -7.80
C THR A 2 9.51 -20.48 -6.98
N GLN A 3 8.44 -19.72 -7.23
CA GLN A 3 8.06 -18.60 -6.37
C GLN A 3 7.77 -19.15 -4.96
N LYS A 4 8.57 -18.73 -3.98
CA LYS A 4 8.43 -19.16 -2.59
C LYS A 4 7.47 -18.20 -1.90
N PHE A 5 6.34 -18.73 -1.48
CA PHE A 5 5.36 -18.00 -0.69
C PHE A 5 5.54 -18.36 0.77
N GLU A 6 5.72 -17.35 1.60
CA GLU A 6 5.82 -17.50 3.05
C GLU A 6 4.49 -17.13 3.68
N PHE A 7 3.96 -17.98 4.55
CA PHE A 7 2.78 -17.64 5.35
C PHE A 7 3.18 -16.62 6.42
N ILE A 8 2.48 -15.49 6.46
CA ILE A 8 2.86 -14.35 7.31
C ILE A 8 1.74 -13.84 8.22
N GLY A 9 0.54 -14.40 8.12
CA GLY A 9 -0.56 -13.99 8.98
C GLY A 9 -1.93 -14.35 8.42
N THR A 10 -2.96 -13.86 9.10
CA THR A 10 -4.36 -14.04 8.69
C THR A 10 -5.14 -12.74 8.81
N VAL A 11 -6.26 -12.65 8.11
CA VAL A 11 -7.26 -11.59 8.29
C VAL A 11 -8.64 -12.25 8.44
N GLN A 12 -9.42 -11.77 9.40
CA GLN A 12 -10.76 -12.28 9.67
C GLN A 12 -11.77 -11.34 9.01
N PHE A 13 -12.55 -11.84 8.05
CA PHE A 13 -13.63 -11.06 7.46
C PHE A 13 -14.99 -11.40 8.08
N TRP A 14 -15.89 -10.43 8.06
CA TRP A 14 -17.28 -10.54 8.52
C TRP A 14 -18.27 -10.27 7.38
N PRO A 15 -18.28 -11.11 6.33
CA PRO A 15 -19.23 -10.94 5.23
C PRO A 15 -20.67 -11.02 5.77
N ASN A 16 -21.47 -9.99 5.49
CA ASN A 16 -22.87 -9.89 5.94
C ASN A 16 -23.07 -9.99 7.47
N GLY A 17 -22.07 -9.61 8.26
CA GLY A 17 -22.14 -9.64 9.73
C GLY A 17 -21.95 -11.05 10.34
N ALA A 18 -21.73 -12.07 9.53
CA ALA A 18 -21.38 -13.41 9.99
C ALA A 18 -19.87 -13.63 9.95
N ARG A 19 -19.33 -14.36 10.94
CA ARG A 19 -17.90 -14.67 11.00
C ARG A 19 -17.54 -15.64 9.87
N GLY A 20 -16.73 -15.18 8.91
CA GLY A 20 -16.18 -16.03 7.85
C GLY A 20 -15.00 -16.87 8.32
N ASN A 21 -14.43 -17.68 7.43
CA ASN A 21 -13.14 -18.33 7.69
C ASN A 21 -12.01 -17.29 7.63
N PRO A 22 -11.00 -17.38 8.51
CA PRO A 22 -9.80 -16.55 8.40
C PRO A 22 -9.10 -16.75 7.05
N VAL A 23 -8.72 -15.65 6.41
CA VAL A 23 -8.02 -15.65 5.13
C VAL A 23 -6.52 -15.59 5.38
N ALA A 24 -5.80 -16.58 4.87
CA ALA A 24 -4.36 -16.64 4.99
C ALA A 24 -3.66 -15.61 4.08
N LEU A 25 -2.69 -14.91 4.65
CA LEU A 25 -1.84 -13.93 3.97
C LEU A 25 -0.47 -14.54 3.71
N TYR A 26 0.01 -14.32 2.50
CA TYR A 26 1.30 -14.81 2.06
C TYR A 26 2.17 -13.66 1.57
N MET A 27 3.46 -13.74 1.88
CA MET A 27 4.49 -12.89 1.31
C MET A 27 5.19 -13.65 0.18
N GLU A 28 5.37 -12.98 -0.95
CA GLU A 28 6.35 -13.33 -1.97
C GLU A 28 7.47 -12.27 -1.98
N LYS A 29 8.72 -12.71 -2.20
CA LYS A 29 9.83 -11.82 -2.50
C LYS A 29 10.10 -11.85 -4.00
N LEU A 30 10.01 -10.70 -4.64
CA LEU A 30 10.32 -10.54 -6.05
C LEU A 30 11.84 -10.53 -6.26
N GLU A 31 12.29 -10.81 -7.49
CA GLU A 31 13.71 -10.79 -7.86
C GLU A 31 14.34 -9.40 -7.67
N SER A 32 13.54 -8.33 -7.72
CA SER A 32 13.94 -6.96 -7.41
C SER A 32 14.25 -6.72 -5.92
N GLY A 33 13.97 -7.70 -5.04
CA GLY A 33 14.08 -7.57 -3.58
C GLY A 33 12.82 -7.00 -2.91
N GLU A 34 11.79 -6.66 -3.67
CA GLU A 34 10.52 -6.16 -3.15
C GLU A 34 9.70 -7.26 -2.48
N CYS A 35 9.10 -6.95 -1.33
CA CYS A 35 8.16 -7.82 -0.63
C CYS A 35 6.74 -7.48 -1.06
N ARG A 36 5.99 -8.49 -1.50
CA ARG A 36 4.59 -8.38 -1.85
C ARG A 36 3.75 -9.30 -0.97
N ILE A 37 2.72 -8.73 -0.34
CA ILE A 37 1.79 -9.43 0.55
C ILE A 37 0.42 -9.49 -0.13
N SER A 38 -0.18 -10.68 -0.19
CA SER A 38 -1.54 -10.85 -0.69
C SER A 38 -2.20 -12.11 -0.14
N ALA A 39 -3.54 -12.13 -0.19
CA ALA A 39 -4.30 -13.35 -0.01
C ALA A 39 -4.24 -14.20 -1.29
N ARG A 40 -4.39 -15.53 -1.14
CA ARG A 40 -4.54 -16.42 -2.31
C ARG A 40 -5.98 -16.59 -2.78
N LEU A 41 -6.95 -16.27 -1.93
CA LEU A 41 -8.37 -16.35 -2.28
C LEU A 41 -8.70 -15.31 -3.37
N PRO A 42 -9.38 -15.70 -4.48
CA PRO A 42 -9.67 -14.81 -5.59
C PRO A 42 -10.39 -13.51 -5.19
N GLU A 43 -11.34 -13.62 -4.26
CA GLU A 43 -12.08 -12.49 -3.68
C GLU A 43 -11.18 -11.42 -3.05
N TRP A 44 -10.06 -11.81 -2.42
CA TRP A 44 -9.15 -10.90 -1.69
C TRP A 44 -7.80 -10.71 -2.37
N ARG A 45 -7.56 -11.36 -3.52
CA ARG A 45 -6.28 -11.34 -4.21
C ARG A 45 -5.89 -9.97 -4.78
N HIS A 46 -6.90 -9.13 -5.01
CA HIS A 46 -6.72 -7.76 -5.49
C HIS A 46 -6.17 -6.82 -4.41
N VAL A 47 -6.33 -7.16 -3.12
CA VAL A 47 -5.71 -6.43 -2.02
C VAL A 47 -4.25 -6.88 -1.91
N VAL A 48 -3.35 -5.97 -2.23
CA VAL A 48 -1.91 -6.24 -2.30
C VAL A 48 -1.17 -5.19 -1.49
N GLY A 49 -0.27 -5.60 -0.61
CA GLY A 49 0.68 -4.71 0.04
C GLY A 49 2.06 -4.86 -0.58
N VAL A 50 2.73 -3.75 -0.82
CA VAL A 50 4.05 -3.73 -1.46
C VAL A 50 5.02 -2.90 -0.64
N GLY A 51 6.26 -3.36 -0.51
CA GLY A 51 7.30 -2.60 0.16
C GLY A 51 8.68 -3.24 0.08
N ALA A 52 9.71 -2.41 0.31
CA ALA A 52 11.11 -2.87 0.34
C ALA A 52 11.41 -3.83 1.51
N THR A 53 10.55 -3.88 2.53
CA THR A 53 10.62 -4.81 3.66
C THR A 53 9.24 -5.41 3.90
N VAL A 54 9.18 -6.57 4.57
CA VAL A 54 7.91 -7.19 4.97
C VAL A 54 7.06 -6.25 5.83
N ASN A 55 7.69 -5.46 6.69
CA ASN A 55 7.02 -4.50 7.57
C ASN A 55 6.37 -3.34 6.77
N LYS A 56 7.08 -2.80 5.77
CA LYS A 56 6.53 -1.79 4.86
C LYS A 56 5.42 -2.35 4.00
N ALA A 57 5.59 -3.56 3.48
CA ALA A 57 4.55 -4.24 2.72
C ALA A 57 3.30 -4.50 3.57
N ALA A 58 3.47 -4.86 4.86
CA ALA A 58 2.37 -5.08 5.79
C ALA A 58 1.60 -3.78 6.06
N GLY A 59 2.29 -2.66 6.30
CA GLY A 59 1.62 -1.37 6.47
C GLY A 59 0.92 -0.88 5.20
N ASN A 60 1.50 -1.12 4.02
CA ASN A 60 0.81 -0.83 2.76
C ASN A 60 -0.41 -1.74 2.54
N TYR A 61 -0.32 -3.02 2.93
CA TYR A 61 -1.45 -3.95 2.89
C TYR A 61 -2.60 -3.46 3.77
N GLU A 62 -2.33 -3.03 5.01
CA GLU A 62 -3.36 -2.51 5.92
C GLU A 62 -4.08 -1.28 5.35
N LEU A 63 -3.35 -0.38 4.68
CA LEU A 63 -3.97 0.76 4.01
C LEU A 63 -4.87 0.32 2.86
N ASN A 64 -4.39 -0.59 2.01
CA ASN A 64 -5.15 -1.06 0.86
C ASN A 64 -6.37 -1.90 1.28
N LEU A 65 -6.24 -2.68 2.36
CA LEU A 65 -7.34 -3.43 2.96
C LEU A 65 -8.43 -2.49 3.48
N LYS A 66 -8.05 -1.44 4.21
CA LYS A 66 -8.98 -0.41 4.71
C LYS A 66 -9.68 0.34 3.57
N ALA A 67 -8.97 0.60 2.47
CA ALA A 67 -9.55 1.22 1.29
C ALA A 67 -10.53 0.27 0.55
N ALA A 68 -10.23 -1.02 0.48
CA ALA A 68 -11.09 -2.02 -0.15
C ALA A 68 -12.32 -2.37 0.69
N VAL A 69 -12.18 -2.34 2.02
CA VAL A 69 -13.23 -2.69 2.99
C VAL A 69 -13.45 -1.52 3.93
N SER A 70 -14.23 -0.54 3.49
CA SER A 70 -14.47 0.71 4.23
C SER A 70 -15.56 0.61 5.30
N ALA A 71 -16.33 -0.48 5.33
CA ALA A 71 -17.36 -0.68 6.35
C ALA A 71 -16.73 -0.98 7.71
N ASP A 72 -17.15 -0.24 8.73
CA ASP A 72 -16.66 -0.44 10.10
C ASP A 72 -17.02 -1.85 10.60
N GLY A 73 -16.05 -2.53 11.22
CA GLY A 73 -16.21 -3.90 11.71
C GLY A 73 -16.31 -5.00 10.63
N ALA A 74 -16.17 -4.68 9.34
CA ALA A 74 -16.26 -5.68 8.27
C ALA A 74 -15.05 -6.64 8.21
N TYR A 75 -13.95 -6.30 8.89
CA TYR A 75 -12.82 -7.18 9.10
C TYR A 75 -12.14 -6.93 10.46
N GLU A 76 -11.39 -7.93 10.91
CA GLU A 76 -10.57 -7.90 12.11
C GLU A 76 -9.14 -8.37 11.75
N GLY A 77 -8.13 -7.74 12.35
CA GLY A 77 -6.73 -7.89 11.99
C GLY A 77 -6.26 -6.81 11.01
N PRO A 78 -5.22 -7.08 10.18
CA PRO A 78 -4.54 -8.37 10.01
C PRO A 78 -3.77 -8.84 11.25
N TYR A 79 -3.75 -10.14 11.47
CA TYR A 79 -2.98 -10.82 12.50
C TYR A 79 -1.67 -11.33 11.91
N TRP A 80 -0.62 -10.53 12.07
CA TRP A 80 0.71 -10.85 11.57
C TRP A 80 1.43 -11.88 12.45
N ASN A 81 2.23 -12.74 11.83
CA ASN A 81 3.11 -13.67 12.54
C ASN A 81 4.18 -12.91 13.35
N SER A 82 4.70 -13.56 14.40
CA SER A 82 5.70 -12.97 15.30
C SER A 82 6.89 -12.39 14.54
N GLY A 83 7.13 -11.09 14.70
CA GLY A 83 8.26 -10.36 14.11
C GLY A 83 7.88 -9.34 13.04
N ILE A 84 6.67 -9.44 12.46
CA ILE A 84 6.18 -8.45 11.50
C ILE A 84 5.49 -7.33 12.26
N LYS A 85 6.00 -6.11 12.11
CA LYS A 85 5.40 -4.89 12.65
C LYS A 85 5.04 -4.00 11.47
N ALA A 86 3.75 -3.86 11.18
CA ALA A 86 3.29 -3.03 10.08
C ALA A 86 3.81 -1.60 10.23
N GLU A 87 4.63 -1.17 9.29
CA GLU A 87 5.18 0.18 9.25
C GLU A 87 4.21 1.06 8.51
N LYS A 88 3.63 2.05 9.20
CA LYS A 88 2.76 3.03 8.57
C LYS A 88 3.57 3.74 7.47
N PRO A 89 3.19 3.63 6.18
CA PRO A 89 3.98 4.22 5.12
C PRO A 89 4.05 5.72 5.35
N ALA A 90 5.24 6.28 5.13
CA ALA A 90 5.47 7.70 5.32
C ALA A 90 4.45 8.48 4.47
N PRO A 91 3.82 9.54 5.01
CA PRO A 91 2.98 10.40 4.20
C PRO A 91 3.80 10.86 2.99
N PRO A 92 3.22 10.86 1.78
CA PRO A 92 3.93 11.34 0.61
C PRO A 92 4.44 12.75 0.93
N LYS A 93 5.75 12.95 0.77
CA LYS A 93 6.34 14.26 0.96
C LYS A 93 5.59 15.21 0.02
N PRO A 94 5.04 16.34 0.51
CA PRO A 94 4.44 17.33 -0.38
C PRO A 94 5.44 17.63 -1.49
N ALA A 95 5.00 17.50 -2.74
CA ALA A 95 5.83 17.87 -3.87
C ALA A 95 6.32 19.30 -3.60
N ALA A 96 7.65 19.48 -3.48
CA ALA A 96 8.21 20.80 -3.32
C ALA A 96 7.76 21.60 -4.54
N ALA A 97 6.98 22.66 -4.33
CA ALA A 97 6.60 23.57 -5.38
C ALA A 97 7.88 24.00 -6.10
N THR A 98 8.02 23.62 -7.37
CA THR A 98 9.11 24.08 -8.21
C THR A 98 9.10 25.61 -8.20
N PRO A 99 10.21 26.28 -7.79
CA PRO A 99 10.30 27.72 -7.95
C PRO A 99 10.15 28.04 -9.43
N GLN A 100 9.13 28.83 -9.78
CA GLN A 100 8.95 29.35 -11.11
C GLN A 100 10.17 30.22 -11.44
N ALA A 101 11.11 29.67 -12.22
CA ALA A 101 12.21 30.42 -12.77
C ALA A 101 11.65 31.38 -13.82
N GLY A 102 11.56 32.66 -13.48
CA GLY A 102 11.31 33.76 -14.39
C GLY A 102 12.36 34.84 -14.16
N GLY A 103 13.60 34.55 -14.55
CA GLY A 103 14.62 35.59 -14.80
C GLY A 103 14.27 36.31 -16.10
N GLY A 104 14.40 37.63 -16.08
CA GLY A 104 13.72 38.54 -17.01
C GLY A 104 14.39 38.81 -18.34
N GLU A 105 13.76 39.69 -19.10
CA GLU A 105 14.39 40.43 -20.19
C GLU A 105 13.70 41.81 -20.29
N GLY A 106 14.50 42.87 -20.08
CA GLY A 106 14.12 44.22 -20.43
C GLY A 106 14.27 44.43 -21.94
N GLY A 107 13.48 45.34 -22.51
CA GLY A 107 13.69 45.78 -23.89
C GLY A 107 12.48 46.38 -24.56
N SER A 108 12.35 47.69 -24.41
CA SER A 108 11.91 48.66 -25.43
C SER A 108 10.44 48.70 -25.91
N THR A 109 9.96 49.94 -25.92
CA THR A 109 8.73 50.51 -26.49
C THR A 109 8.41 50.05 -27.92
N PRO A 110 7.14 50.21 -28.33
CA PRO A 110 6.92 51.16 -29.42
C PRO A 110 5.86 52.22 -29.13
N ALA A 111 6.11 53.44 -29.61
CA ALA A 111 5.15 54.52 -29.77
C ALA A 111 4.36 54.33 -31.07
N SER A 112 3.06 54.68 -31.06
CA SER A 112 2.34 55.33 -32.16
C SER A 112 0.89 55.64 -31.78
N ALA A 113 0.60 56.92 -31.54
CA ALA A 113 -0.55 57.70 -32.06
C ALA A 113 -0.50 59.12 -31.46
#